data_AF-A0AB34ADX2-F1
#
_entry.id   AF-A0AB34ADX2-F1
#
_cell.length_a   1.000
_cell.length_b   1.000
_cell.length_c   1.000
_cell.angle_alpha   90.00
_cell.angle_beta   90.00
_cell.angle_gamma   90.00
#
_symmetry.space_group_name_H-M   'P 1'
#
loop_
_entity.id
_entity.type
_entity.pdbx_description
1 polymer ?
#
loop_
_entity_poly.entity_id
_entity_poly.type
_entity_poly.pdbx_seq_one_letter_code
_entity_poly.pdbx_strand_id
1 'polypeptide(L)'
;MADKMIALRLDKDLYERIAEDAARENRSINNYIVTKLSEAVPTNNLEQRQIVGSVVRGDKINMANDLIEVKGIYYRYDLLANDSVNSRGNYQVIKATGNILTIQELKSE
;
A
#
# COMPACT_ATOMS: atom_id res chain seq x y z
N MET A 1 1.57 -12.14 -5.60
CA MET A 1 2.73 -12.17 -4.68
C MET A 1 2.74 -13.52 -4.00
N ALA A 2 3.89 -14.08 -3.65
CA ALA A 2 3.97 -15.40 -3.01
C ALA A 2 3.84 -15.26 -1.49
N ASP A 3 2.93 -16.02 -0.88
CA ASP A 3 2.79 -16.08 0.57
C ASP A 3 4.09 -16.59 1.23
N LYS A 4 4.45 -15.98 2.37
CA LYS A 4 5.60 -16.38 3.18
C LYS A 4 5.09 -16.96 4.49
N MET A 5 5.61 -18.13 4.87
CA MET A 5 5.28 -18.78 6.14
C MET A 5 6.40 -18.58 7.15
N ILE A 6 6.03 -18.30 8.39
CA ILE A 6 6.96 -18.19 9.52
C ILE A 6 6.54 -19.15 10.64
N ALA A 7 7.52 -19.69 11.36
CA ALA A 7 7.27 -20.44 12.59
C ALA A 7 7.43 -19.50 13.79
N LEU A 8 6.35 -19.32 14.55
CA LEU A 8 6.31 -18.46 15.73
C LEU A 8 6.20 -19.33 16.99
N ARG A 9 7.14 -19.18 17.93
CA ARG A 9 7.03 -19.79 19.26
C ARG A 9 6.45 -18.77 20.22
N LEU A 10 5.34 -19.13 20.86
CA LEU A 10 4.65 -18.35 21.88
C LEU A 10 4.76 -19.09 23.20
N ASP A 11 4.89 -18.37 24.30
CA ASP A 11 4.64 -18.96 25.61
C ASP A 11 3.16 -19.34 25.73
N LYS A 12 2.87 -20.23 26.69
CA LYS A 12 1.54 -20.80 26.87
C LYS A 12 0.50 -19.73 27.16
N ASP A 13 0.80 -18.79 28.05
CA ASP A 13 -0.14 -17.78 28.52
C ASP A 13 -0.50 -16.79 27.39
N LEU A 14 0.49 -16.40 26.58
CA LEU A 14 0.26 -15.56 25.41
C LEU A 14 -0.58 -16.28 24.34
N TYR A 15 -0.32 -17.56 24.09
CA TYR A 15 -1.10 -18.33 23.13
C TYR A 15 -2.57 -18.44 23.55
N GLU A 16 -2.83 -18.75 24.82
CA GLU A 16 -4.20 -18.88 25.36
C GLU A 16 -4.97 -17.56 25.23
N ARG A 17 -4.35 -16.43 25.59
CA ARG A 17 -4.97 -15.10 25.44
C ARG A 17 -5.31 -14.77 23.98
N ILE A 18 -4.39 -15.05 23.05
CA ILE A 18 -4.63 -14.84 21.61
C ILE A 18 -5.78 -15.73 21.12
N ALA A 19 -5.85 -16.99 21.58
CA ALA A 19 -6.91 -17.91 21.21
C ALA A 19 -8.28 -17.45 21.71
N GLU A 20 -8.36 -16.96 22.95
CA GLU A 20 -9.59 -16.40 23.51
C GLU A 20 -10.07 -15.16 22.75
N ASP A 21 -9.16 -14.23 22.44
CA ASP A 21 -9.52 -13.01 21.70
C ASP A 21 -9.93 -13.34 20.26
N ALA A 22 -9.25 -14.28 19.60
CA ALA A 22 -9.62 -14.77 18.27
C ALA A 22 -11.02 -15.42 18.27
N ALA A 23 -11.32 -16.25 19.28
CA ALA A 23 -12.62 -16.87 19.44
C ALA A 23 -13.72 -15.84 19.67
N ARG A 24 -13.46 -14.80 20.48
CA ARG A 24 -14.39 -13.70 20.74
C ARG A 24 -14.75 -12.92 19.47
N GLU A 25 -13.80 -12.81 18.55
CA GLU A 25 -13.99 -12.18 17.24
C GLU A 25 -14.47 -13.14 16.14
N ASN A 26 -14.77 -14.41 16.47
CA ASN A 26 -15.18 -15.45 15.51
C ASN A 26 -14.16 -15.67 14.38
N ARG A 27 -12.86 -15.61 14.70
CA ARG A 27 -11.73 -15.75 13.77
C ARG A 27 -10.85 -16.93 14.14
N SER A 28 -10.13 -17.47 13.14
CA SER A 28 -9.03 -18.40 13.43
C SER A 28 -7.86 -17.66 14.07
N ILE A 29 -7.09 -18.36 14.90
CA ILE A 29 -5.88 -17.82 15.57
C ILE A 29 -4.93 -17.21 14.54
N ASN A 30 -4.69 -17.89 13.43
CA ASN A 30 -3.81 -17.40 12.37
C ASN A 30 -4.34 -16.09 11.75
N ASN A 31 -5.65 -16.03 11.41
CA ASN A 31 -6.24 -14.82 10.86
C ASN A 31 -6.17 -13.64 11.86
N TYR A 32 -6.40 -13.90 13.14
CA TYR A 32 -6.29 -12.91 14.20
C TYR A 32 -4.87 -12.36 14.32
N ILE A 33 -3.86 -13.23 14.37
CA ILE A 33 -2.44 -12.83 14.43
C ILE A 33 -2.06 -11.99 13.21
N VAL A 34 -2.41 -12.42 12.00
CA VAL A 34 -2.14 -11.66 10.77
C VAL A 34 -2.81 -10.28 10.80
N THR A 35 -4.05 -10.21 11.31
CA THR A 35 -4.78 -8.94 11.44
C THR A 35 -4.06 -7.99 12.40
N LYS A 36 -3.69 -8.48 13.60
CA LYS A 36 -2.96 -7.68 14.59
C LYS A 36 -1.57 -7.25 14.11
N LEU A 37 -0.87 -8.10 13.37
CA LEU A 37 0.41 -7.74 12.75
C LEU A 37 0.23 -6.67 11.67
N SER A 38 -0.85 -6.73 10.88
CA SER A 38 -1.18 -5.69 9.88
C SER A 38 -1.56 -4.35 10.52
N GLU A 39 -2.25 -4.38 11.66
CA GLU A 39 -2.56 -3.18 12.45
C GLU A 39 -1.31 -2.58 13.11
N ALA A 40 -0.44 -3.43 13.66
CA ALA A 40 0.77 -3.03 14.37
C ALA A 40 1.92 -2.61 13.44
N VAL A 41 1.92 -3.12 12.22
CA VAL A 41 2.78 -2.66 11.12
C VAL A 41 1.89 -1.94 10.10
N PRO A 42 1.34 -0.76 10.47
CA PRO A 42 0.48 -0.03 9.57
C PRO A 42 1.29 0.30 8.33
N THR A 43 0.78 -0.07 7.15
CA THR A 43 1.37 0.29 5.86
C THR A 43 1.29 1.79 5.57
N ASN A 44 0.89 2.62 6.54
CA ASN A 44 0.66 4.06 6.46
C ASN A 44 1.88 4.84 6.97
N ASN A 45 2.93 4.92 6.17
CA ASN A 45 4.05 5.82 6.39
C ASN A 45 3.55 7.27 6.31
N LEU A 46 4.10 8.18 7.13
CA LEU A 46 3.87 9.63 7.06
C LEU A 46 4.00 10.15 5.61
N GLU A 47 4.97 9.60 4.87
CA GLU A 47 5.20 9.86 3.46
C GLU A 47 3.94 9.58 2.61
N GLN A 48 3.28 8.44 2.77
CA GLN A 48 2.08 8.13 1.99
C GLN A 48 0.95 9.14 2.23
N ARG A 49 0.77 9.62 3.47
CA ARG A 49 -0.20 10.69 3.78
C ARG A 49 0.19 12.02 3.14
N GLN A 50 1.48 12.31 3.03
CA GLN A 50 1.98 13.51 2.37
C GLN A 50 2.00 13.40 0.84
N ILE A 51 1.91 12.18 0.29
CA ILE A 51 1.99 11.90 -1.14
C ILE A 51 0.60 11.84 -1.77
N VAL A 52 -0.40 11.25 -1.11
CA VAL A 52 -1.79 11.28 -1.59
C VAL A 52 -2.25 12.74 -1.72
N GLY A 53 -2.84 13.07 -2.87
CA GLY A 53 -3.21 14.43 -3.27
C GLY A 53 -2.12 15.19 -4.03
N SER A 54 -0.86 14.71 -4.04
CA SER A 54 0.23 15.34 -4.79
C SER A 54 -0.04 15.27 -6.30
N VAL A 55 0.29 16.35 -6.99
CA VAL A 55 0.24 16.44 -8.46
C VAL A 55 1.64 16.28 -9.02
N VAL A 56 1.77 15.42 -10.03
CA VAL A 56 3.02 15.06 -10.67
C VAL A 56 2.84 15.21 -12.18
N ARG A 57 3.83 15.75 -12.86
CA ARG A 57 3.80 15.86 -14.32
C ARG A 57 4.08 14.50 -14.98
N GLY A 58 3.50 14.28 -16.15
CA GLY A 58 3.67 13.04 -16.91
C GLY A 58 5.12 12.71 -17.28
N ASP A 59 6.00 13.71 -17.39
CA ASP A 59 7.43 13.51 -17.67
C ASP A 59 8.23 12.95 -16.47
N LYS A 60 7.64 12.94 -15.28
CA LYS A 60 8.18 12.26 -14.09
C LYS A 60 7.74 10.79 -14.00
N ILE A 61 6.99 10.31 -14.99
CA ILE A 61 6.54 8.93 -15.09
C ILE A 61 7.36 8.23 -16.17
N ASN A 62 8.15 7.25 -15.74
CA ASN A 62 8.94 6.41 -16.61
C ASN A 62 8.17 5.13 -16.96
N MET A 63 7.52 5.15 -18.12
CA MET A 63 6.76 4.01 -18.66
C MET A 63 7.62 2.79 -19.01
N ALA A 64 8.94 2.94 -19.20
CA ALA A 64 9.80 1.81 -19.53
C ALA A 64 10.05 0.88 -18.33
N ASN A 65 9.93 1.44 -17.11
CA ASN A 65 10.26 0.74 -15.87
C ASN A 65 9.08 0.75 -14.86
N ASP A 66 7.90 1.23 -15.25
CA ASP A 66 6.72 1.40 -14.41
C ASP A 66 6.98 2.21 -13.13
N LEU A 67 7.76 3.29 -13.24
CA LEU A 67 8.14 4.13 -12.09
C LEU A 67 7.62 5.57 -12.22
N ILE A 68 7.25 6.16 -11.08
CA ILE A 68 6.93 7.58 -10.94
C ILE A 68 7.80 8.21 -9.85
N GLU A 69 8.35 9.39 -10.12
CA GLU A 69 9.07 10.19 -9.13
C GLU A 69 8.12 11.15 -8.42
N VAL A 70 7.99 11.03 -7.09
CA VAL A 70 7.21 11.96 -6.26
C VAL A 70 8.09 12.48 -5.15
N LYS A 71 8.32 13.80 -5.13
CA LYS A 71 9.18 14.47 -4.12
C LYS A 71 10.58 13.85 -3.99
N GLY A 72 11.16 13.39 -5.10
CA GLY A 72 12.50 12.79 -5.14
C GLY A 72 12.57 11.31 -4.75
N ILE A 73 11.42 10.65 -4.51
CA ILE A 73 11.34 9.21 -4.24
C ILE A 73 10.63 8.52 -5.40
N TYR A 74 11.13 7.34 -5.80
CA TYR A 74 10.57 6.56 -6.89
C TYR A 74 9.62 5.48 -6.38
N TYR A 75 8.41 5.45 -6.95
CA TYR A 75 7.36 4.47 -6.65
C TYR A 75 6.93 3.74 -7.92
N ARG A 76 6.31 2.58 -7.77
CA ARG A 76 5.54 1.98 -8.86
C ARG A 76 4.20 2.69 -8.99
N TYR A 77 3.57 2.65 -10.17
CA TYR A 77 2.27 3.27 -10.36
C TYR A 77 1.25 2.39 -11.09
N ASP A 78 -0.02 2.62 -10.77
CA ASP A 78 -1.19 2.12 -11.52
C ASP A 78 -2.00 3.31 -12.04
N LEU A 79 -2.45 3.26 -13.29
CA LEU A 79 -3.33 4.29 -13.86
C LEU A 79 -4.80 3.90 -13.65
N LEU A 80 -5.61 4.81 -13.11
CA LEU A 80 -7.01 4.51 -12.76
C LEU A 80 -7.95 4.41 -13.98
N ALA A 81 -7.61 4.96 -15.15
CA ALA A 81 -8.58 5.06 -16.24
C ALA A 81 -8.05 5.16 -17.69
N ASN A 82 -6.74 5.36 -17.91
CA ASN A 82 -6.18 5.43 -19.27
C ASN A 82 -5.22 4.27 -19.50
N ASP A 83 -5.15 3.80 -20.75
CA ASP A 83 -4.24 2.70 -21.14
C ASP A 83 -2.77 3.14 -21.21
N SER A 84 -2.50 4.45 -21.20
CA SER A 84 -1.14 4.99 -21.31
C SER A 84 -0.99 6.35 -20.63
N VAL A 85 0.26 6.68 -20.29
CA VAL A 85 0.64 7.96 -19.69
C VAL A 85 0.89 8.99 -20.78
N ASN A 86 0.22 10.13 -20.68
CA ASN A 86 0.50 11.33 -21.43
C ASN A 86 1.64 12.10 -20.76
N SER A 87 2.82 12.12 -21.39
CA SER A 87 4.01 12.83 -20.88
C SER A 87 3.80 14.33 -20.65
N ARG A 88 2.80 14.95 -21.30
CA ARG A 88 2.45 16.37 -21.14
C ARG A 88 1.31 16.61 -20.16
N GLY A 89 0.67 15.54 -19.67
CA GLY A 89 -0.44 15.61 -18.72
C GLY A 89 0.04 15.83 -17.28
N ASN A 90 -0.90 16.16 -16.40
CA ASN A 90 -0.69 16.17 -14.96
C ASN A 90 -1.46 15.02 -14.33
N TYR A 91 -0.88 14.41 -13.30
CA TYR A 91 -1.43 13.24 -12.63
C TYR A 91 -1.53 13.51 -11.13
N GLN A 92 -2.68 13.21 -10.54
CA GLN A 92 -2.86 13.26 -9.09
C GLN A 92 -2.67 11.86 -8.51
N VAL A 93 -1.91 11.76 -7.42
CA VAL A 93 -1.87 10.54 -6.60
C VAL A 93 -3.13 10.46 -5.78
N ILE A 94 -4.00 9.49 -6.06
CA ILE A 94 -5.29 9.33 -5.39
C ILE A 94 -5.26 8.28 -4.29
N LYS A 95 -4.30 7.36 -4.35
CA LYS A 95 -4.10 6.30 -3.36
C LYS A 95 -2.64 5.88 -3.31
N ALA A 96 -2.16 5.56 -2.12
CA ALA A 96 -0.88 4.90 -1.91
C ALA A 96 -1.11 3.58 -1.17
N THR A 97 -0.49 2.50 -1.60
CA THR A 97 -0.57 1.19 -0.94
C THR A 97 0.82 0.54 -0.99
N GLY A 98 1.58 0.69 0.10
CA GLY A 98 2.98 0.28 0.13
C GLY A 98 3.84 1.15 -0.78
N ASN A 99 4.47 0.54 -1.79
CA ASN A 99 5.33 1.22 -2.77
C ASN A 99 4.63 1.47 -4.13
N ILE A 100 3.31 1.27 -4.20
CA ILE A 100 2.51 1.47 -5.42
C ILE A 100 1.58 2.67 -5.21
N LEU A 101 1.60 3.59 -6.17
CA LEU A 101 0.75 4.76 -6.21
C LEU A 101 -0.31 4.59 -7.30
N THR A 102 -1.58 4.71 -6.95
CA THR A 102 -2.63 4.85 -7.95
C THR A 102 -2.70 6.31 -8.36
N ILE A 103 -2.57 6.57 -9.65
CA ILE A 103 -2.57 7.91 -10.23
C ILE A 103 -3.72 8.08 -11.23
N GLN A 104 -4.22 9.31 -11.32
CA GLN A 104 -5.27 9.69 -12.25
C GLN A 104 -4.86 10.93 -13.02
N GLU A 105 -5.03 10.92 -14.34
CA GLU A 105 -4.79 12.11 -15.17
C GLU A 105 -5.81 13.19 -14.83
N LEU A 106 -5.32 14.38 -14.52
CA LEU A 106 -6.10 15.59 -14.44
C LEU A 106 -6.37 16.06 -15.87
N LYS A 107 -7.58 15.82 -16.36
CA LYS A 107 -8.04 16.41 -17.62
C LYS A 107 -8.26 17.90 -17.38
N SER A 108 -7.52 18.74 -18.10
CA SER A 108 -7.86 20.16 -18.18
C SER A 108 -9.24 20.28 -18.85
N GLU A 109 -10.16 21.01 -18.22
CA GLU A 109 -11.35 21.54 -18.92
C GLU A 109 -10.95 22.51 -20.03
#